data_AF-A0A319C9J4-F1
#
_entry.id   AF-A0A319C9J4-F1
#
_cell.length_a   1.000
_cell.length_b   1.000
_cell.length_c   1.000
_cell.angle_alpha   90.00
_cell.angle_beta   90.00
_cell.angle_gamma   90.00
#
_symmetry.space_group_name_H-M   'P 1'
#
loop_
_entity.id
_entity.type
_entity.pdbx_description
1 polymer ?
#
loop_
_entity_poly.entity_id
_entity_poly.type
_entity_poly.pdbx_seq_one_letter_code
_entity_poly.pdbx_strand_id
1 'polypeptide(L)'
;MDPFSTLPHELLSSISEEAADWVGLDSLIRVSPRIAALFIPERGSDQAHPDAIYLVENILRTNSMMSHRLHRFFRMCADLRSPTFSSGCNLTLAEFMAQDYSSPLSSTSVTGTVLRDMVRVAANIQRLACACLTTFLARIRAVQPIGYGRDAAGKLKGGEPYPAQEAGPPSWAEEYRVYRALWHLQLYSDVWTVVLQPGWSPSELHLHLRVSDFDVPSERAEHGPTQDEEPTGDEMRAVSECLQDICPEPNLSEPLIANLESFHLRFWLELPDALSLRRQDPTGSDDCQASAFRGFRVWSPPPLPPSDEDKCKPVLGQWANTIPAMQERNIGNLWFMLPTYEAYGRPAMFQTGSLLDPRPLLGLGLVFWDRWRLYNLGLWSR
;
A
#
# COMPACT_ATOMS: atom_id res chain seq x y z
N MET A 1 34.41 16.54 1.39
CA MET A 1 33.88 17.70 2.14
C MET A 1 32.38 17.57 2.10
N ASP A 2 31.71 17.58 3.26
CA ASP A 2 30.24 17.53 3.32
C ASP A 2 29.68 18.85 2.76
N PRO A 3 28.94 18.85 1.64
CA PRO A 3 28.40 20.07 1.06
C PRO A 3 27.37 20.76 1.97
N PHE A 4 26.80 20.06 2.95
CA PHE A 4 25.84 20.59 3.91
C PHE A 4 26.51 21.21 5.15
N SER A 5 27.83 21.00 5.32
CA SER A 5 28.57 21.53 6.47
C SER A 5 28.70 23.06 6.46
N THR A 6 28.65 23.70 5.29
CA THR A 6 28.78 25.15 5.11
C THR A 6 27.45 25.90 5.06
N LEU A 7 26.32 25.19 4.99
CA LEU A 7 25.01 25.82 4.84
C LEU A 7 24.51 26.39 6.19
N PRO A 8 23.91 27.59 6.21
CA PRO A 8 23.12 28.06 7.35
C PRO A 8 22.03 27.06 7.72
N HIS A 9 21.68 27.00 9.00
CA HIS A 9 20.66 26.07 9.49
C HIS A 9 19.28 26.32 8.85
N GLU A 10 18.98 27.57 8.54
CA GLU A 10 17.75 28.01 7.89
C GLU A 10 17.62 27.44 6.48
N LEU A 11 18.72 27.42 5.70
CA LEU A 11 18.73 26.82 4.36
C LEU A 11 18.61 25.29 4.43
N LEU A 12 19.17 24.67 5.46
CA LEU A 12 18.99 23.23 5.69
C LEU A 12 17.54 22.89 6.05
N SER A 13 16.88 23.72 6.88
CA SER A 13 15.46 23.57 7.19
C SER A 13 14.63 23.68 5.91
N SER A 14 14.84 24.72 5.10
CA SER A 14 14.11 24.88 3.83
C SER A 14 14.36 23.73 2.85
N ILE A 15 15.60 23.25 2.69
CA ILE A 15 15.89 22.08 1.83
C ILE A 15 15.17 20.83 2.34
N SER A 16 15.08 20.67 3.67
CA SER A 16 14.43 19.52 4.30
C SER A 16 12.90 19.63 4.24
N GLU A 17 12.34 20.83 4.28
CA GLU A 17 10.93 21.11 4.03
C GLU A 17 10.52 20.81 2.58
N GLU A 18 11.45 21.01 1.64
CA GLU A 18 11.29 20.69 0.22
C GLU A 18 11.58 19.20 -0.10
N ALA A 19 12.03 18.40 0.88
CA ALA A 19 12.11 16.95 0.73
C ALA A 19 10.67 16.39 0.71
N ALA A 20 10.08 16.37 -0.49
CA ALA A 20 8.66 16.11 -0.70
C ALA A 20 8.22 14.67 -0.37
N ASP A 21 9.17 13.73 -0.14
CA ASP A 21 8.87 12.33 0.11
C ASP A 21 9.84 11.64 1.09
N TRP A 22 9.45 10.43 1.53
CA TRP A 22 10.17 9.67 2.54
C TRP A 22 11.54 9.20 2.07
N VAL A 23 11.66 8.87 0.78
CA VAL A 23 12.93 8.45 0.18
C VAL A 23 13.92 9.61 0.13
N GLY A 24 13.45 10.82 -0.16
CA GLY A 24 14.22 12.05 -0.09
C GLY A 24 14.75 12.31 1.32
N LEU A 25 13.88 12.24 2.34
CA LEU A 25 14.28 12.44 3.73
C LEU A 25 15.27 11.37 4.22
N ASP A 26 15.01 10.07 3.96
CA ASP A 26 15.94 8.98 4.30
C ASP A 26 17.31 9.18 3.61
N SER A 27 17.31 9.61 2.36
CA SER A 27 18.54 9.92 1.63
C SER A 27 19.29 11.10 2.25
N LEU A 28 18.60 12.19 2.60
CA LEU A 28 19.17 13.35 3.26
C LEU A 28 19.79 12.99 4.62
N ILE A 29 19.11 12.19 5.44
CA ILE A 29 19.63 11.69 6.71
C ILE A 29 20.91 10.87 6.50
N ARG A 30 21.02 10.09 5.42
CA ARG A 30 22.22 9.29 5.13
C ARG A 30 23.41 10.12 4.67
N VAL A 31 23.18 11.18 3.90
CA VAL A 31 24.26 11.97 3.29
C VAL A 31 24.67 13.19 4.11
N SER A 32 23.81 13.69 5.00
CA SER A 32 24.05 14.89 5.82
C SER A 32 24.15 14.52 7.30
N PRO A 33 25.37 14.51 7.89
CA PRO A 33 25.57 14.27 9.32
C PRO A 33 24.79 15.26 10.20
N ARG A 34 24.59 16.50 9.72
CA ARG A 34 23.83 17.53 10.45
C ARG A 34 22.35 17.20 10.56
N ILE A 35 21.75 16.70 9.49
CA ILE A 35 20.35 16.23 9.53
C ILE A 35 20.27 14.93 10.34
N ALA A 36 21.23 14.02 10.20
CA ALA A 36 21.28 12.79 10.99
C ALA A 36 21.33 13.05 12.51
N ALA A 37 22.07 14.08 12.93
CA ALA A 37 22.20 14.48 14.33
C ALA A 37 20.88 14.96 14.96
N LEU A 38 19.90 15.41 14.16
CA LEU A 38 18.56 15.75 14.64
C LEU A 38 17.80 14.49 15.10
N PHE A 39 18.07 13.35 14.47
CA PHE A 39 17.40 12.09 14.78
C PHE A 39 18.14 11.25 15.81
N ILE A 40 19.47 11.37 15.95
CA ILE A 40 20.21 10.70 17.01
C ILE A 40 21.26 11.68 17.57
N PRO A 41 21.01 12.29 18.75
CA PRO A 41 21.97 13.20 19.34
C PRO A 41 23.18 12.45 19.93
N GLU A 42 24.38 13.00 19.74
CA GLU A 42 25.64 12.38 20.17
C GLU A 42 25.85 12.32 21.71
N ARG A 43 24.97 12.93 22.53
CA ARG A 43 25.09 12.93 24.01
C ARG A 43 23.74 12.91 24.74
N GLY A 44 23.46 11.80 25.41
CA GLY A 44 22.84 11.77 26.75
C GLY A 44 21.31 11.65 26.87
N SER A 45 20.53 11.86 25.81
CA SER A 45 19.08 11.63 25.81
C SER A 45 18.65 11.13 24.44
N ASP A 46 17.96 10.00 24.37
CA ASP A 46 17.39 9.47 23.12
C ASP A 46 16.06 10.17 22.74
N GLN A 47 15.73 11.31 23.37
CA GLN A 47 14.55 12.07 22.99
C GLN A 47 14.71 12.66 21.59
N ALA A 48 13.65 12.58 20.78
CA ALA A 48 13.65 13.16 19.45
C ALA A 48 13.79 14.68 19.51
N HIS A 49 14.68 15.24 18.67
CA HIS A 49 14.84 16.68 18.55
C HIS A 49 13.55 17.30 17.98
N PRO A 50 13.08 18.47 18.48
CA PRO A 50 11.87 19.12 17.97
C PRO A 50 11.87 19.32 16.45
N ASP A 51 13.00 19.70 15.87
CA ASP A 51 13.14 19.86 14.42
C ASP A 51 12.97 18.54 13.65
N ALA A 52 13.43 17.41 14.19
CA ALA A 52 13.22 16.10 13.56
C ALA A 52 11.73 15.73 13.54
N ILE A 53 11.03 16.00 14.65
CA ILE A 53 9.58 15.80 14.74
C ILE A 53 8.86 16.71 13.74
N TYR A 54 9.25 17.99 13.68
CA TYR A 54 8.68 18.95 12.75
C TYR A 54 8.82 18.49 11.29
N LEU A 55 10.01 18.02 10.90
CA LEU A 55 10.25 17.51 9.54
C LEU A 55 9.35 16.31 9.22
N VAL A 56 9.27 15.34 10.13
CA VAL A 56 8.42 14.14 9.94
C VAL A 56 6.94 14.51 9.86
N GLU A 57 6.45 15.36 10.77
CA GLU A 57 5.06 15.82 10.75
C GLU A 57 4.75 16.67 9.51
N ASN A 58 5.71 17.45 9.02
CA ASN A 58 5.55 18.17 7.78
C ASN A 58 5.38 17.22 6.59
N ILE A 59 6.16 16.14 6.50
CA ILE A 59 5.99 15.12 5.46
C ILE A 59 4.66 14.36 5.64
N LEU A 60 4.29 13.97 6.86
CA LEU A 60 3.00 13.30 7.13
C LEU A 60 1.80 14.15 6.67
N ARG A 61 1.92 15.48 6.77
CA ARG A 61 0.90 16.44 6.35
C ARG A 61 0.91 16.74 4.85
N THR A 62 2.09 16.82 4.23
CA THR A 62 2.24 17.29 2.84
C THR A 62 2.29 16.16 1.82
N ASN A 63 2.71 14.97 2.22
CA ASN A 63 2.76 13.81 1.35
C ASN A 63 1.34 13.33 1.04
N SER A 64 1.00 13.32 -0.25
CA SER A 64 -0.34 12.97 -0.75
C SER A 64 -0.77 11.54 -0.42
N MET A 65 0.17 10.61 -0.19
CA MET A 65 -0.18 9.25 0.26
C MET A 65 -0.52 9.22 1.74
N MET A 66 0.11 10.08 2.55
CA MET A 66 -0.07 10.11 4.00
C MET A 66 -1.32 10.88 4.45
N SER A 67 -1.84 11.76 3.59
CA SER A 67 -2.95 12.67 3.89
C SER A 67 -4.29 11.97 4.16
N HIS A 68 -4.46 10.72 3.74
CA HIS A 68 -5.66 9.93 3.99
C HIS A 68 -5.40 8.82 5.01
N ARG A 69 -5.26 9.18 6.29
CA ARG A 69 -5.15 8.24 7.43
C ARG A 69 -3.91 7.33 7.45
N LEU A 70 -3.13 7.22 6.38
CA LEU A 70 -1.88 6.43 6.41
C LEU A 70 -0.86 6.97 7.42
N HIS A 71 -0.94 8.27 7.76
CA HIS A 71 -0.19 8.83 8.90
C HIS A 71 -0.52 8.17 10.25
N ARG A 72 -1.74 7.62 10.42
CA ARG A 72 -2.09 6.86 11.64
C ARG A 72 -1.29 5.58 11.74
N PHE A 73 -1.06 4.87 10.62
CA PHE A 73 -0.24 3.65 10.60
C PHE A 73 1.21 3.94 10.94
N PHE A 74 1.76 5.04 10.43
CA PHE A 74 3.06 5.52 10.85
C PHE A 74 3.14 5.67 12.37
N ARG A 75 2.16 6.35 12.97
CA ARG A 75 2.12 6.61 14.42
C ARG A 75 1.89 5.35 15.24
N MET A 76 1.01 4.45 14.80
CA MET A 76 0.80 3.13 15.42
C MET A 76 2.10 2.31 15.45
N CYS A 77 2.79 2.22 14.31
CA CYS A 77 4.07 1.50 14.22
C CYS A 77 5.15 2.17 15.10
N ALA A 78 5.18 3.51 15.15
CA ALA A 78 6.09 4.24 16.02
C ALA A 78 5.86 3.94 17.50
N ASP A 79 4.59 3.87 17.93
CA ASP A 79 4.21 3.58 19.31
C ASP A 79 4.56 2.14 19.70
N LEU A 80 4.29 1.15 18.83
CA LEU A 80 4.68 -0.25 19.04
C LEU A 80 6.19 -0.43 19.20
N ARG A 81 6.98 0.38 18.51
CA ARG A 81 8.46 0.35 18.57
C ARG A 81 9.02 1.22 19.69
N SER A 82 8.17 1.96 20.39
CA SER A 82 8.59 2.78 21.52
C SER A 82 9.09 1.93 22.68
N PRO A 83 10.10 2.40 23.43
CA PRO A 83 10.53 1.77 24.68
C PRO A 83 9.40 1.62 25.70
N THR A 84 8.39 2.50 25.67
CA THR A 84 7.22 2.42 26.56
C THR A 84 6.43 1.14 26.34
N PHE A 85 6.27 0.72 25.08
CA PHE A 85 5.63 -0.53 24.73
C PHE A 85 6.48 -1.74 25.12
N SER A 86 7.79 -1.65 24.90
CA SER A 86 8.77 -2.69 25.25
C SER A 86 8.91 -2.92 26.77
N SER A 87 8.59 -1.92 27.60
CA SER A 87 8.69 -1.98 29.06
C SER A 87 7.47 -2.60 29.76
N GLY A 88 6.51 -3.16 29.02
CA GLY A 88 5.33 -3.84 29.56
C GLY A 88 4.07 -2.98 29.54
N CYS A 89 3.58 -2.68 28.34
CA CYS A 89 2.27 -2.06 28.14
C CYS A 89 1.14 -3.01 28.57
N ASN A 90 0.17 -2.50 29.35
CA ASN A 90 -0.99 -3.26 29.85
C ASN A 90 -2.23 -3.16 28.94
N LEU A 91 -2.08 -2.62 27.72
CA LEU A 91 -3.21 -2.48 26.81
C LEU A 91 -3.53 -3.81 26.14
N THR A 92 -4.81 -4.10 25.97
CA THR A 92 -5.28 -5.11 25.02
C THR A 92 -5.10 -4.64 23.58
N LEU A 93 -5.10 -5.56 22.62
CA LEU A 93 -5.02 -5.20 21.19
C LEU A 93 -6.16 -4.26 20.77
N ALA A 94 -7.38 -4.51 21.27
CA ALA A 94 -8.54 -3.66 20.96
C ALA A 94 -8.38 -2.24 21.53
N GLU A 95 -7.87 -2.10 22.76
CA GLU A 95 -7.58 -0.79 23.35
C GLU A 95 -6.47 -0.06 22.59
N PHE A 96 -5.43 -0.77 22.14
CA PHE A 96 -4.38 -0.21 21.30
C PHE A 96 -4.93 0.32 19.97
N MET A 97 -5.74 -0.48 19.27
CA MET A 97 -6.36 -0.09 17.99
C MET A 97 -7.36 1.07 18.13
N ALA A 98 -7.99 1.21 19.30
CA ALA A 98 -8.96 2.26 19.58
C ALA A 98 -8.35 3.61 19.95
N GLN A 99 -7.03 3.71 20.14
CA GLN A 99 -6.38 4.98 20.47
C GLN A 99 -6.47 6.00 19.32
N ASP A 100 -6.43 7.29 19.66
CA ASP A 100 -6.40 8.36 18.66
C ASP A 100 -4.99 8.61 18.12
N TYR A 101 -4.69 8.01 16.97
CA TYR A 101 -3.45 8.27 16.23
C TYR A 101 -3.56 9.44 15.23
N SER A 102 -4.61 10.27 15.31
CA SER A 102 -4.78 11.44 14.43
C SER A 102 -3.99 12.66 14.89
N SER A 103 -3.59 12.70 16.16
CA SER A 103 -2.83 13.79 16.75
C SER A 103 -1.32 13.71 16.40
N PRO A 104 -0.63 14.86 16.19
CA PRO A 104 0.82 14.89 15.94
C PRO A 104 1.65 14.23 17.04
N LEU A 105 2.82 13.71 16.67
CA LEU A 105 3.80 13.15 17.59
C LEU A 105 4.24 14.19 18.63
N SER A 106 4.37 13.77 19.90
CA SER A 106 4.90 14.60 20.97
C SER A 106 6.40 14.33 21.18
N SER A 107 7.15 15.37 21.52
CA SER A 107 8.57 15.25 21.92
C SER A 107 8.79 14.38 23.15
N THR A 108 7.74 14.18 23.96
CA THR A 108 7.78 13.32 25.14
C THR A 108 7.47 11.86 24.85
N SER A 109 6.91 11.53 23.68
CA SER A 109 6.40 10.19 23.37
C SER A 109 7.26 9.40 22.39
N VAL A 110 8.15 10.06 21.63
CA VAL A 110 8.96 9.39 20.60
C VAL A 110 10.45 9.64 20.81
N THR A 111 11.24 8.58 20.69
CA THR A 111 12.70 8.68 20.70
C THR A 111 13.22 9.03 19.31
N GLY A 112 14.40 9.63 19.26
CA GLY A 112 15.07 9.96 18.00
C GLY A 112 15.39 8.70 17.18
N THR A 113 15.83 7.64 17.86
CA THR A 113 16.04 6.31 17.26
C THR A 113 14.79 5.77 16.57
N VAL A 114 13.65 5.72 17.28
CA VAL A 114 12.36 5.26 16.72
C VAL A 114 11.95 6.14 15.54
N LEU A 115 12.10 7.47 15.66
CA LEU A 115 11.75 8.38 14.58
C LEU A 115 12.60 8.12 13.32
N ARG A 116 13.91 7.89 13.48
CA ARG A 116 14.80 7.54 12.36
C ARG A 116 14.39 6.23 11.71
N ASP A 117 14.08 5.22 12.51
CA ASP A 117 13.69 3.90 12.01
C ASP A 117 12.33 3.97 11.32
N MET A 118 11.40 4.78 11.81
CA MET A 118 10.13 5.03 11.13
C MET A 118 10.30 5.75 9.79
N VAL A 119 11.23 6.70 9.66
CA VAL A 119 11.57 7.31 8.37
C VAL A 119 12.11 6.25 7.40
N ARG A 120 12.98 5.35 7.87
CA ARG A 120 13.49 4.24 7.05
C ARG A 120 12.37 3.31 6.60
N VAL A 121 11.44 2.96 7.49
CA VAL A 121 10.29 2.11 7.15
C VAL A 121 9.36 2.78 6.16
N ALA A 122 9.03 4.05 6.34
CA ALA A 122 8.21 4.79 5.38
C ALA A 122 8.88 4.89 4.00
N ALA A 123 10.20 5.12 3.98
CA ALA A 123 10.98 5.11 2.75
C ALA A 123 11.04 3.72 2.11
N ASN A 124 11.14 2.65 2.91
CA ASN A 124 11.07 1.28 2.41
C ASN A 124 9.71 0.98 1.78
N ILE A 125 8.61 1.32 2.46
CA ILE A 125 7.23 1.16 1.95
C ILE A 125 7.06 1.90 0.62
N GLN A 126 7.54 3.15 0.50
CA GLN A 126 7.50 3.87 -0.79
C GLN A 126 8.23 3.11 -1.91
N ARG A 127 9.43 2.57 -1.63
CA ARG A 127 10.19 1.78 -2.60
C ARG A 127 9.47 0.48 -2.97
N LEU A 128 8.91 -0.23 -1.99
CA LEU A 128 8.13 -1.45 -2.19
C LEU A 128 6.86 -1.18 -3.00
N ALA A 129 6.16 -0.08 -2.73
CA ALA A 129 4.98 0.31 -3.49
C ALA A 129 5.33 0.53 -4.97
N CYS A 130 6.42 1.26 -5.25
CA CYS A 130 6.93 1.44 -6.61
C CYS A 130 7.29 0.10 -7.27
N ALA A 131 7.92 -0.82 -6.53
CA ALA A 131 8.29 -2.14 -7.05
C ALA A 131 7.06 -3.01 -7.38
N CYS A 132 6.07 -3.05 -6.48
CA CYS A 132 4.81 -3.76 -6.69
C CYS A 132 4.05 -3.20 -7.88
N LEU A 133 3.85 -1.87 -7.95
CA LEU A 133 3.14 -1.22 -9.06
C LEU A 133 3.86 -1.43 -10.39
N THR A 134 5.19 -1.35 -10.42
CA THR A 134 5.98 -1.66 -11.62
C THR A 134 5.74 -3.09 -12.08
N THR A 135 5.70 -4.03 -11.14
CA THR A 135 5.51 -5.46 -11.41
C THR A 135 4.09 -5.72 -11.93
N PHE A 136 3.06 -5.20 -11.26
CA PHE A 136 1.68 -5.35 -11.71
C PHE A 136 1.45 -4.70 -13.08
N LEU A 137 2.02 -3.52 -13.32
CA LEU A 137 1.96 -2.86 -14.63
C LEU A 137 2.69 -3.66 -15.72
N ALA A 138 3.83 -4.30 -15.41
CA ALA A 138 4.51 -5.16 -16.37
C ALA A 138 3.66 -6.39 -16.71
N ARG A 139 3.05 -7.02 -15.69
CA ARG A 139 2.19 -8.19 -15.85
C ARG A 139 0.94 -7.86 -16.66
N ILE A 140 0.24 -6.77 -16.35
CA ILE A 140 -0.98 -6.37 -17.08
C ILE A 140 -0.66 -6.01 -18.54
N ARG A 141 0.49 -5.37 -18.81
CA ARG A 141 0.94 -5.07 -20.19
C ARG A 141 1.32 -6.31 -20.98
N ALA A 142 1.74 -7.38 -20.30
CA ALA A 142 2.03 -8.66 -20.94
C ALA A 142 0.76 -9.45 -21.31
N VAL A 143 -0.39 -9.10 -20.71
CA VAL A 143 -1.68 -9.69 -21.08
C VAL A 143 -2.08 -9.18 -22.46
N GLN A 144 -2.45 -10.10 -23.36
CA GLN A 144 -3.06 -9.78 -24.64
C GLN A 144 -4.57 -10.04 -24.55
N PRO A 145 -5.39 -9.04 -24.18
CA PRO A 145 -6.83 -9.23 -24.09
C PRO A 145 -7.42 -9.53 -25.47
N ILE A 146 -8.52 -10.28 -25.50
CA ILE A 146 -9.28 -10.57 -26.73
C ILE A 146 -10.56 -9.75 -26.69
N GLY A 147 -10.84 -9.04 -27.78
CA GLY A 147 -12.04 -8.23 -27.92
C GLY A 147 -13.23 -9.04 -28.42
N TYR A 148 -14.40 -8.81 -27.83
CA TYR A 148 -15.67 -9.33 -28.33
C TYR A 148 -16.61 -8.16 -28.65
N GLY A 149 -17.00 -8.05 -29.92
CA GLY A 149 -17.96 -7.06 -30.42
C GLY A 149 -19.21 -7.71 -30.98
N ARG A 150 -20.16 -6.89 -31.44
CA ARG A 150 -21.27 -7.35 -32.28
C ARG A 150 -21.05 -6.88 -33.71
N ASP A 151 -21.33 -7.76 -34.67
CA ASP A 151 -21.40 -7.38 -36.07
C ASP A 151 -22.69 -6.60 -36.39
N ALA A 152 -22.82 -6.16 -37.65
CA ALA A 152 -24.01 -5.46 -38.13
C ALA A 152 -25.31 -6.28 -38.06
N ALA A 153 -25.21 -7.61 -37.93
CA ALA A 153 -26.33 -8.52 -37.73
C ALA A 153 -26.60 -8.80 -36.24
N GLY A 154 -25.89 -8.14 -35.33
CA GLY A 154 -26.01 -8.31 -33.89
C GLY A 154 -25.39 -9.61 -33.36
N LYS A 155 -24.73 -10.40 -34.20
CA LYS A 155 -24.00 -11.61 -33.79
C LYS A 155 -22.69 -11.23 -33.14
N LEU A 156 -22.35 -11.96 -32.08
CA LEU A 156 -21.04 -11.84 -31.45
C LEU A 156 -19.95 -12.22 -32.45
N LYS A 157 -19.01 -11.30 -32.66
CA LYS A 157 -17.79 -11.49 -33.42
C LYS A 157 -16.63 -11.10 -32.51
N GLY A 158 -15.73 -12.03 -32.25
CA GLY A 158 -14.57 -11.83 -31.39
C GLY A 158 -13.49 -12.86 -31.65
N GLY A 159 -12.34 -12.71 -31.02
CA GLY A 159 -11.15 -13.52 -31.26
C GLY A 159 -9.93 -12.74 -31.75
N GLU A 160 -10.13 -11.47 -32.12
CA GLU A 160 -9.03 -10.57 -32.44
C GLU A 160 -8.41 -9.98 -31.16
N PRO A 161 -7.09 -9.76 -31.12
CA PRO A 161 -6.44 -9.04 -30.03
C PRO A 161 -7.11 -7.67 -29.82
N TYR A 162 -7.54 -7.39 -28.59
CA TYR A 162 -8.02 -6.08 -28.20
C TYR A 162 -6.81 -5.13 -28.13
N PRO A 163 -6.83 -3.99 -28.85
CA PRO A 163 -5.75 -3.01 -28.78
C PRO A 163 -5.84 -2.28 -27.43
N ALA A 164 -5.26 -2.87 -26.39
CA ALA A 164 -5.20 -2.27 -25.06
C ALA A 164 -4.56 -0.88 -25.17
N GLN A 165 -5.24 0.12 -24.64
CA GLN A 165 -4.74 1.50 -24.62
C GLN A 165 -3.76 1.65 -23.45
N GLU A 166 -2.68 2.41 -23.65
CA GLU A 166 -1.79 2.72 -22.54
C GLU A 166 -2.49 3.70 -21.58
N ALA A 167 -2.90 3.19 -20.42
CA ALA A 167 -3.53 3.98 -19.36
C ALA A 167 -2.57 4.94 -18.65
N GLY A 168 -1.27 4.90 -18.97
CA GLY A 168 -0.24 5.74 -18.36
C GLY A 168 0.22 5.24 -16.98
N PRO A 169 0.89 6.10 -16.18
CA PRO A 169 1.36 5.77 -14.83
C PRO A 169 0.20 5.44 -13.88
N PRO A 170 0.46 4.85 -12.70
CA PRO A 170 -0.55 4.63 -11.68
C PRO A 170 -1.27 5.93 -11.30
N SER A 171 -2.59 5.87 -11.12
CA SER A 171 -3.32 6.98 -10.52
C SER A 171 -3.07 7.04 -9.02
N TRP A 172 -3.44 8.16 -8.39
CA TRP A 172 -3.34 8.29 -6.93
C TRP A 172 -4.13 7.20 -6.20
N ALA A 173 -5.30 6.82 -6.74
CA ALA A 173 -6.12 5.73 -6.24
C ALA A 173 -5.37 4.40 -6.17
N GLU A 174 -4.75 4.03 -7.29
CA GLU A 174 -4.03 2.77 -7.45
C GLU A 174 -2.81 2.70 -6.53
N GLU A 175 -2.06 3.81 -6.45
CA GLU A 175 -0.86 3.88 -5.60
C GLU A 175 -1.20 3.83 -4.12
N TYR A 176 -2.19 4.61 -3.67
CA TYR A 176 -2.62 4.63 -2.29
C TYR A 176 -3.07 3.25 -1.79
N ARG A 177 -3.82 2.48 -2.59
CA ARG A 177 -4.27 1.13 -2.19
C ARG A 177 -3.08 0.19 -1.94
N VAL A 178 -2.02 0.29 -2.75
CA VAL A 178 -0.78 -0.45 -2.52
C VAL A 178 -0.07 0.03 -1.25
N TYR A 179 0.03 1.34 -1.04
CA TYR A 179 0.57 1.91 0.19
C TYR A 179 -0.20 1.46 1.43
N ARG A 180 -1.52 1.49 1.39
CA ARG A 180 -2.42 1.03 2.46
C ARG A 180 -2.14 -0.43 2.79
N ALA A 181 -2.11 -1.31 1.78
CA ALA A 181 -1.79 -2.72 1.98
C ALA A 181 -0.41 -2.93 2.63
N LEU A 182 0.62 -2.20 2.18
CA LEU A 182 1.97 -2.27 2.76
C LEU A 182 2.02 -1.77 4.20
N TRP A 183 1.34 -0.67 4.53
CA TRP A 183 1.25 -0.17 5.90
C TRP A 183 0.54 -1.14 6.83
N HIS A 184 -0.49 -1.84 6.35
CA HIS A 184 -1.12 -2.92 7.12
C HIS A 184 -0.19 -4.11 7.34
N LEU A 185 0.55 -4.54 6.30
CA LEU A 185 1.56 -5.59 6.45
C LEU A 185 2.67 -5.18 7.43
N GLN A 186 3.08 -3.91 7.41
CA GLN A 186 4.05 -3.39 8.37
C GLN A 186 3.51 -3.36 9.80
N LEU A 187 2.30 -2.85 10.00
CA LEU A 187 1.64 -2.83 11.30
C LEU A 187 1.48 -4.25 11.84
N TYR A 188 1.13 -5.22 10.99
CA TYR A 188 1.05 -6.63 11.37
C TYR A 188 2.39 -7.16 11.85
N SER A 189 3.47 -6.91 11.09
CA SER A 189 4.83 -7.29 11.47
C SER A 189 5.19 -6.70 12.85
N ASP A 190 4.95 -5.41 13.06
CA ASP A 190 5.24 -4.74 14.33
C ASP A 190 4.40 -5.31 15.49
N VAL A 191 3.09 -5.50 15.29
CA VAL A 191 2.21 -6.14 16.28
C VAL A 191 2.71 -7.56 16.57
N TRP A 192 3.07 -8.35 15.56
CA TRP A 192 3.55 -9.72 15.75
C TRP A 192 4.80 -9.79 16.63
N THR A 193 5.74 -8.85 16.47
CA THR A 193 6.92 -8.77 17.35
C THR A 193 6.56 -8.51 18.80
N VAL A 194 5.48 -7.75 19.05
CA VAL A 194 4.97 -7.43 20.38
C VAL A 194 4.07 -8.56 20.93
N VAL A 195 3.30 -9.26 20.10
CA VAL A 195 2.43 -10.41 20.48
C VAL A 195 3.23 -11.57 21.08
N LEU A 196 4.50 -11.70 20.74
CA LEU A 196 5.41 -12.65 21.40
C LEU A 196 5.70 -12.29 22.87
N GLN A 197 5.24 -11.12 23.35
CA GLN A 197 5.18 -10.76 24.78
C GLN A 197 3.87 -11.27 25.41
N PRO A 198 3.81 -11.56 26.74
CA PRO A 198 2.79 -12.44 27.33
C PRO A 198 1.31 -11.96 27.36
N GLY A 199 0.90 -10.94 26.60
CA GLY A 199 -0.39 -10.26 26.77
C GLY A 199 -1.38 -10.31 25.60
N TRP A 200 -0.95 -10.54 24.36
CA TRP A 200 -1.82 -10.45 23.17
C TRP A 200 -2.03 -11.82 22.53
N SER A 201 -3.28 -12.16 22.14
CA SER A 201 -3.54 -13.44 21.47
C SER A 201 -3.40 -13.31 19.95
N PRO A 202 -2.72 -14.25 19.26
CA PRO A 202 -2.70 -14.28 17.80
C PRO A 202 -4.10 -14.32 17.19
N SER A 203 -5.05 -15.01 17.84
CA SER A 203 -6.43 -15.15 17.34
C SER A 203 -7.20 -13.82 17.24
N GLU A 204 -6.97 -12.88 18.16
CA GLU A 204 -7.60 -11.55 18.11
C GLU A 204 -7.06 -10.68 16.97
N LEU A 205 -5.76 -10.80 16.68
CA LEU A 205 -5.13 -10.17 15.51
C LEU A 205 -5.77 -10.66 14.21
N HIS A 206 -6.03 -11.96 14.10
CA HIS A 206 -6.70 -12.55 12.94
C HIS A 206 -8.15 -12.10 12.80
N LEU A 207 -8.87 -11.93 13.91
CA LEU A 207 -10.25 -11.46 13.88
C LEU A 207 -10.31 -10.02 13.34
N HIS A 208 -9.42 -9.14 13.79
CA HIS A 208 -9.34 -7.77 13.29
C HIS A 208 -9.05 -7.74 11.78
N LEU A 209 -8.11 -8.57 11.31
CA LEU A 209 -7.78 -8.66 9.88
C LEU A 209 -8.88 -9.26 9.00
N ARG A 210 -9.79 -10.08 9.57
CA ARG A 210 -10.86 -10.76 8.82
C ARG A 210 -12.13 -9.93 8.66
N VAL A 211 -12.38 -8.94 9.52
CA VAL A 211 -13.65 -8.19 9.53
C VAL A 211 -13.88 -7.39 8.23
N SER A 212 -12.88 -7.29 7.34
CA SER A 212 -13.00 -6.57 6.07
C SER A 212 -13.49 -7.40 4.87
N ASP A 213 -13.55 -8.74 4.94
CA ASP A 213 -13.65 -9.55 3.70
C ASP A 213 -14.95 -10.31 3.42
N PHE A 214 -15.94 -10.38 4.31
CA PHE A 214 -17.21 -11.05 3.97
C PHE A 214 -18.44 -10.46 4.67
N ASP A 215 -19.10 -9.52 4.01
CA ASP A 215 -20.56 -9.41 4.15
C ASP A 215 -21.21 -10.49 3.28
N VAL A 216 -21.72 -11.53 3.94
CA VAL A 216 -22.76 -12.39 3.37
C VAL A 216 -23.91 -11.47 2.92
N PRO A 217 -24.60 -11.73 1.79
CA PRO A 217 -25.80 -10.99 1.42
C PRO A 217 -26.91 -11.28 2.44
N SER A 218 -26.85 -10.62 3.60
CA SER A 218 -27.97 -10.49 4.52
C SER A 218 -28.76 -9.27 4.08
N GLU A 219 -30.06 -9.47 3.89
CA GLU A 219 -30.99 -8.43 3.51
C GLU A 219 -30.92 -7.26 4.51
N ARG A 220 -30.50 -6.10 4.01
CA ARG A 220 -30.66 -4.77 4.61
C ARG A 220 -30.04 -4.59 6.00
N ALA A 221 -28.79 -4.13 6.01
CA ALA A 221 -28.33 -3.26 7.10
C ALA A 221 -28.65 -1.80 6.73
N GLU A 222 -29.68 -1.26 7.38
CA GLU A 222 -30.04 0.16 7.37
C GLU A 222 -29.00 0.96 8.18
N HIS A 223 -28.29 1.87 7.51
CA HIS A 223 -27.67 3.11 8.00
C HIS A 223 -27.25 3.23 9.50
N GLY A 224 -25.92 3.12 9.73
CA GLY A 224 -25.12 3.98 10.64
C GLY A 224 -24.54 3.30 11.91
N PRO A 225 -23.36 3.74 12.45
CA PRO A 225 -22.47 4.85 12.06
C PRO A 225 -21.03 4.44 11.64
N THR A 226 -20.40 5.24 10.77
CA THR A 226 -18.93 5.34 10.51
C THR A 226 -18.14 4.02 10.38
N GLN A 227 -18.35 3.26 9.31
CA GLN A 227 -17.38 2.24 8.90
C GLN A 227 -16.29 2.89 8.04
N ASP A 228 -15.20 3.23 8.71
CA ASP A 228 -13.95 3.67 8.10
C ASP A 228 -13.23 2.43 7.54
N GLU A 229 -13.54 2.01 6.31
CA GLU A 229 -13.11 0.71 5.78
C GLU A 229 -11.58 0.55 5.62
N GLU A 230 -11.06 -0.49 6.27
CA GLU A 230 -9.72 -1.08 6.20
C GLU A 230 -9.45 -1.69 4.79
N PRO A 231 -8.19 -1.93 4.36
CA PRO A 231 -7.92 -2.64 3.11
C PRO A 231 -8.53 -4.04 3.15
N THR A 232 -9.10 -4.45 2.02
CA THR A 232 -9.53 -5.84 1.83
C THR A 232 -8.33 -6.78 1.98
N GLY A 233 -8.50 -7.98 2.54
CA GLY A 233 -7.43 -8.96 2.67
C GLY A 233 -6.86 -9.39 1.31
N ASP A 234 -7.60 -9.21 0.22
CA ASP A 234 -7.14 -9.36 -1.15
C ASP A 234 -6.07 -8.33 -1.56
N GLU A 235 -6.15 -7.08 -1.10
CA GLU A 235 -5.10 -6.08 -1.32
C GLU A 235 -3.79 -6.52 -0.65
N MET A 236 -3.87 -6.94 0.61
CA MET A 236 -2.72 -7.44 1.37
C MET A 236 -2.13 -8.70 0.74
N ARG A 237 -2.99 -9.63 0.29
CA ARG A 237 -2.57 -10.85 -0.41
C ARG A 237 -1.85 -10.54 -1.71
N ALA A 238 -2.43 -9.68 -2.56
CA ALA A 238 -1.84 -9.34 -3.85
C ALA A 238 -0.45 -8.70 -3.68
N VAL A 239 -0.28 -7.77 -2.74
CA VAL A 239 1.05 -7.22 -2.40
C VAL A 239 1.98 -8.31 -1.88
N SER A 240 1.53 -9.14 -0.94
CA SER A 240 2.37 -10.18 -0.34
C SER A 240 2.89 -11.16 -1.40
N GLU A 241 2.03 -11.67 -2.28
CA GLU A 241 2.41 -12.58 -3.38
C GLU A 241 3.33 -11.88 -4.39
N CYS A 242 3.04 -10.62 -4.74
CA CYS A 242 3.91 -9.84 -5.62
C CYS A 242 5.32 -9.70 -5.03
N LEU A 243 5.43 -9.38 -3.74
CA LEU A 243 6.72 -9.31 -3.04
C LEU A 243 7.43 -10.66 -2.99
N GLN A 244 6.71 -11.77 -2.84
CA GLN A 244 7.29 -13.12 -2.86
C GLN A 244 7.93 -13.43 -4.21
N ASP A 245 7.31 -12.98 -5.30
CA ASP A 245 7.82 -13.22 -6.65
C ASP A 245 9.09 -12.41 -6.97
N ILE A 246 9.23 -11.21 -6.40
CA ILE A 246 10.36 -10.29 -6.68
C ILE A 246 11.45 -10.31 -5.60
N CYS A 247 11.20 -10.99 -4.48
CA CYS A 247 12.16 -11.15 -3.38
C CYS A 247 12.91 -12.48 -3.50
N PRO A 248 14.26 -12.49 -3.43
CA PRO A 248 15.04 -13.72 -3.55
C PRO A 248 14.89 -14.67 -2.35
N GLU A 249 14.66 -14.15 -1.14
CA GLU A 249 14.54 -14.91 0.10
C GLU A 249 13.31 -14.42 0.89
N PRO A 250 12.12 -15.00 0.65
CA PRO A 250 10.90 -14.54 1.31
C PRO A 250 10.88 -14.95 2.79
N ASN A 251 10.80 -13.96 3.70
CA ASN A 251 10.67 -14.16 5.15
C ASN A 251 9.20 -14.17 5.55
N LEU A 252 8.55 -15.31 5.35
CA LEU A 252 7.12 -15.49 5.58
C LEU A 252 6.86 -16.27 6.88
N SER A 253 5.75 -15.96 7.53
CA SER A 253 5.20 -16.80 8.60
C SER A 253 4.87 -18.20 8.07
N GLU A 254 4.79 -19.18 8.99
CA GLU A 254 4.14 -20.44 8.66
C GLU A 254 2.72 -20.16 8.13
N PRO A 255 2.24 -20.94 7.13
CA PRO A 255 0.90 -20.77 6.62
C PRO A 255 -0.10 -21.02 7.75
N LEU A 256 -0.83 -19.97 8.12
CA LEU A 256 -1.85 -20.10 9.13
C LEU A 256 -3.04 -20.83 8.52
N ILE A 257 -3.26 -22.07 8.96
CA ILE A 257 -4.37 -22.90 8.50
C ILE A 257 -5.63 -22.47 9.25
N ALA A 258 -6.39 -21.56 8.66
CA ALA A 258 -7.70 -21.21 9.16
C ALA A 258 -8.79 -21.94 8.35
N ASN A 259 -8.91 -23.25 8.63
CA ASN A 259 -9.85 -24.23 8.04
C ASN A 259 -9.68 -24.59 6.55
N LEU A 260 -10.20 -25.78 6.22
CA LEU A 260 -9.87 -26.64 5.07
C LEU A 260 -10.12 -26.10 3.64
N GLU A 261 -10.60 -24.87 3.43
CA GLU A 261 -11.07 -24.48 2.08
C GLU A 261 -10.64 -23.16 1.45
N SER A 262 -10.07 -22.12 2.10
CA SER A 262 -9.95 -20.86 1.30
C SER A 262 -9.03 -19.71 1.73
N PHE A 263 -8.23 -19.81 2.79
CA PHE A 263 -7.44 -18.62 3.18
C PHE A 263 -6.10 -18.96 3.83
N HIS A 264 -5.09 -19.26 3.01
CA HIS A 264 -3.70 -19.29 3.45
C HIS A 264 -3.12 -17.87 3.35
N LEU A 265 -3.22 -17.09 4.42
CA LEU A 265 -2.38 -15.90 4.53
C LEU A 265 -1.05 -16.29 5.15
N ARG A 266 0.00 -16.19 4.33
CA ARG A 266 1.37 -16.03 4.81
C ARG A 266 1.64 -14.54 4.86
N PHE A 267 1.90 -14.05 6.06
CA PHE A 267 2.27 -12.66 6.25
C PHE A 267 3.79 -12.54 6.26
N TRP A 268 4.27 -11.37 5.88
CA TRP A 268 5.66 -11.02 6.06
C TRP A 268 5.91 -10.80 7.55
N LEU A 269 6.79 -11.61 8.15
CA LEU A 269 7.24 -11.39 9.53
C LEU A 269 7.98 -10.05 9.63
N GLU A 270 8.66 -9.69 8.55
CA GLU A 270 9.27 -8.39 8.31
C GLU A 270 9.15 -8.09 6.82
N LEU A 271 8.76 -6.87 6.44
CA LEU A 271 8.73 -6.49 5.04
C LEU A 271 10.16 -6.54 4.45
N PRO A 272 10.32 -7.02 3.20
CA PRO A 272 11.65 -7.12 2.60
C PRO A 272 12.28 -5.73 2.43
N ASP A 273 13.61 -5.67 2.54
CA ASP A 273 14.34 -4.46 2.17
C ASP A 273 14.22 -4.27 0.65
N ALA A 274 13.62 -3.14 0.24
CA ALA A 274 13.43 -2.81 -1.16
C ALA A 274 14.76 -2.75 -1.94
N LEU A 275 15.88 -2.47 -1.26
CA LEU A 275 17.21 -2.47 -1.87
C LEU A 275 17.73 -3.87 -2.21
N SER A 276 17.15 -4.91 -1.61
CA SER A 276 17.50 -6.32 -1.83
C SER A 276 16.66 -6.99 -2.91
N LEU A 277 15.65 -6.29 -3.47
CA LEU A 277 14.78 -6.83 -4.50
C LEU A 277 15.55 -7.07 -5.81
N ARG A 278 15.28 -8.21 -6.46
CA ARG A 278 15.83 -8.50 -7.78
C ARG A 278 14.76 -8.32 -8.84
N ARG A 279 15.11 -7.61 -9.91
CA ARG A 279 14.33 -7.68 -11.14
C ARG A 279 14.70 -8.96 -11.87
N GLN A 280 13.73 -9.84 -12.12
CA GLN A 280 13.91 -10.88 -13.13
C GLN A 280 13.87 -10.19 -14.49
N ASP A 281 15.04 -9.94 -15.09
CA ASP A 281 15.08 -9.56 -16.51
C ASP A 281 14.74 -10.82 -17.33
N PRO A 282 13.73 -10.75 -18.23
CA PRO A 282 13.33 -11.90 -19.06
C PRO A 282 14.36 -12.29 -20.12
N THR A 283 15.44 -11.52 -20.27
CA THR A 283 16.55 -11.80 -21.17
C THR A 283 17.81 -12.04 -20.34
N GLY A 284 18.18 -13.31 -20.19
CA GLY A 284 19.37 -13.78 -19.45
C GLY A 284 20.69 -13.30 -20.07
N SER A 285 21.01 -12.03 -19.86
CA SER A 285 22.29 -11.41 -20.18
C SER A 285 23.06 -11.21 -18.87
N ASP A 286 24.06 -12.06 -18.63
CA ASP A 286 24.92 -12.09 -17.44
C ASP A 286 25.88 -10.89 -17.31
N ASP A 287 25.84 -9.92 -18.22
CA ASP A 287 26.77 -8.79 -18.20
C ASP A 287 26.25 -7.61 -17.38
N CYS A 288 26.65 -7.60 -16.11
CA CYS A 288 27.00 -6.44 -15.25
C CYS A 288 26.37 -6.52 -13.85
N GLN A 289 27.13 -7.09 -12.91
CA GLN A 289 26.87 -7.04 -11.46
C GLN A 289 26.84 -5.61 -10.88
N ALA A 290 27.20 -4.58 -11.65
CA ALA A 290 27.09 -3.17 -11.25
C ALA A 290 25.69 -2.55 -11.50
N SER A 291 24.78 -3.26 -12.16
CA SER A 291 23.43 -2.78 -12.54
C SER A 291 22.31 -3.21 -11.60
N ALA A 292 22.58 -4.04 -10.59
CA ALA A 292 21.56 -4.58 -9.70
C ALA A 292 20.78 -3.49 -8.93
N PHE A 293 21.35 -2.29 -8.78
CA PHE A 293 20.68 -1.11 -8.22
C PHE A 293 19.59 -0.48 -9.14
N ARG A 294 19.32 -1.02 -10.34
CA ARG A 294 18.40 -0.41 -11.35
C ARG A 294 17.06 -1.13 -11.55
N GLY A 295 16.66 -2.05 -10.69
CA GLY A 295 15.46 -2.87 -10.93
C GLY A 295 14.14 -2.08 -10.93
N PHE A 296 13.95 -1.21 -9.94
CA PHE A 296 12.71 -0.47 -9.72
C PHE A 296 13.01 1.01 -9.52
N ARG A 297 12.47 1.86 -10.40
CA ARG A 297 12.57 3.31 -10.22
C ARG A 297 11.60 3.73 -9.13
N VAL A 298 12.08 4.49 -8.16
CA VAL A 298 11.23 5.19 -7.21
C VAL A 298 10.71 6.45 -7.89
N TRP A 299 9.40 6.67 -7.88
CA TRP A 299 8.80 7.92 -8.32
C TRP A 299 8.22 8.68 -7.13
N SER A 300 8.07 9.98 -7.30
CA SER A 300 7.38 10.82 -6.33
C SER A 300 5.88 10.53 -6.38
N PRO A 301 5.20 10.53 -5.22
CA PRO A 301 3.77 10.25 -5.18
C PRO A 301 2.96 11.21 -6.07
N PRO A 302 1.91 10.73 -6.77
CA PRO A 302 1.00 11.59 -7.51
C PRO A 302 0.30 12.61 -6.60
N PRO A 303 -0.06 13.79 -7.12
CA PRO A 303 -0.77 14.79 -6.33
C PRO A 303 -2.11 14.27 -5.85
N LEU A 304 -2.55 14.77 -4.70
CA LEU A 304 -3.84 14.39 -4.14
C LEU A 304 -4.97 14.80 -5.11
N PRO A 305 -5.93 13.90 -5.43
CA PRO A 305 -7.08 14.29 -6.22
C PRO A 305 -7.90 15.36 -5.49
N PRO A 306 -8.59 16.24 -6.23
CA PRO A 306 -9.46 17.23 -5.62
C PRO A 306 -10.52 16.54 -4.77
N SER A 307 -10.84 17.13 -3.60
CA SER A 307 -11.99 16.73 -2.80
C SER A 307 -13.26 16.87 -3.63
N ASP A 308 -14.18 15.90 -3.56
CA ASP A 308 -15.45 15.89 -4.30
C ASP A 308 -16.38 17.09 -4.00
N GLU A 309 -16.01 17.98 -3.07
CA GLU A 309 -16.64 19.28 -2.91
C GLU A 309 -16.45 20.21 -4.13
N ASP A 310 -15.47 19.94 -5.00
CA ASP A 310 -15.34 20.61 -6.29
C ASP A 310 -16.28 19.99 -7.33
N LYS A 311 -17.58 20.27 -7.17
CA LYS A 311 -18.71 19.85 -8.04
C LYS A 311 -18.53 20.19 -9.54
N CYS A 312 -17.44 20.86 -9.91
CA CYS A 312 -17.16 21.32 -11.27
C CYS A 312 -16.49 20.25 -12.16
N LYS A 313 -16.08 19.07 -11.66
CA LYS A 313 -15.42 18.02 -12.47
C LYS A 313 -16.03 16.61 -12.28
N PRO A 314 -17.25 16.35 -12.80
CA PRO A 314 -17.90 15.04 -12.72
C PRO A 314 -17.13 13.89 -13.40
N VAL A 315 -16.09 14.19 -14.19
CA VAL A 315 -15.30 13.19 -14.92
C VAL A 315 -14.36 12.38 -14.01
N LEU A 316 -13.85 12.95 -12.91
CA LEU A 316 -12.89 12.26 -12.03
C LEU A 316 -13.58 11.19 -11.16
N GLY A 317 -14.74 11.52 -10.58
CA GLY A 317 -15.56 10.55 -9.82
C GLY A 317 -16.06 9.39 -10.70
N GLN A 318 -16.32 9.63 -11.99
CA GLN A 318 -16.77 8.59 -12.93
C GLN A 318 -15.75 7.43 -13.06
N TRP A 319 -14.47 7.72 -12.90
CA TRP A 319 -13.38 6.77 -13.10
C TRP A 319 -12.82 6.15 -11.81
N ALA A 320 -13.47 6.41 -10.68
CA ALA A 320 -13.01 5.98 -9.37
C ALA A 320 -11.63 6.52 -8.96
N ASN A 321 -11.25 7.70 -9.48
CA ASN A 321 -10.02 8.40 -9.09
C ASN A 321 -10.33 9.56 -8.13
N THR A 322 -11.03 9.24 -7.04
CA THR A 322 -11.40 10.17 -5.96
C THR A 322 -11.26 9.50 -4.61
N ILE A 323 -11.19 10.29 -3.53
CA ILE A 323 -11.06 9.80 -2.16
C ILE A 323 -12.22 8.86 -1.77
N PRO A 324 -13.50 9.17 -2.07
CA PRO A 324 -14.60 8.25 -1.78
C PRO A 324 -14.59 7.00 -2.67
N ALA A 325 -14.14 7.10 -3.91
CA ALA A 325 -14.07 5.94 -4.79
C ALA A 325 -12.99 4.92 -4.42
N MET A 326 -12.04 5.30 -3.54
CA MET A 326 -11.18 4.34 -2.84
C MET A 326 -11.96 3.37 -1.95
N GLN A 327 -13.09 3.86 -1.41
CA GLN A 327 -13.98 3.14 -0.50
C GLN A 327 -15.00 2.32 -1.29
N GLU A 328 -15.25 2.65 -2.56
CA GLU A 328 -16.09 1.82 -3.42
C GLU A 328 -15.40 0.48 -3.74
N ARG A 329 -16.16 -0.61 -3.48
CA ARG A 329 -15.80 -2.02 -3.59
C ARG A 329 -14.63 -2.32 -4.54
N ASN A 330 -13.67 -3.07 -4.02
CA ASN A 330 -12.61 -3.74 -4.75
C ASN A 330 -13.19 -4.44 -6.01
N ILE A 331 -12.64 -4.15 -7.19
CA ILE A 331 -13.06 -4.77 -8.46
C ILE A 331 -12.88 -6.29 -8.42
N GLY A 332 -11.98 -6.83 -7.58
CA GLY A 332 -11.90 -8.27 -7.31
C GLY A 332 -13.26 -8.86 -6.92
N ASN A 333 -14.00 -8.19 -6.05
CA ASN A 333 -15.36 -8.58 -5.66
C ASN A 333 -16.35 -8.45 -6.82
N LEU A 334 -16.15 -7.48 -7.71
CA LEU A 334 -16.97 -7.34 -8.92
C LEU A 334 -16.77 -8.52 -9.88
N TRP A 335 -15.56 -9.07 -9.99
CA TRP A 335 -15.27 -10.27 -10.80
C TRP A 335 -15.82 -11.56 -10.22
N PHE A 336 -15.84 -11.69 -8.89
CA PHE A 336 -16.57 -12.78 -8.22
C PHE A 336 -18.08 -12.67 -8.37
N MET A 337 -18.59 -11.44 -8.45
CA MET A 337 -20.01 -11.15 -8.58
C MET A 337 -20.49 -11.07 -10.03
N LEU A 338 -19.59 -11.02 -11.01
CA LEU A 338 -19.93 -10.98 -12.45
C LEU A 338 -20.81 -12.17 -12.86
N PRO A 339 -20.49 -13.43 -12.47
CA PRO A 339 -21.39 -14.57 -12.69
C PRO A 339 -22.78 -14.37 -12.10
N THR A 340 -22.88 -13.69 -10.95
CA THR A 340 -24.12 -13.48 -10.19
C THR A 340 -24.96 -12.32 -10.74
N TYR A 341 -24.34 -11.17 -11.06
CA TYR A 341 -25.04 -10.00 -11.62
C TYR A 341 -25.53 -10.24 -13.05
N GLU A 342 -24.78 -11.00 -13.84
CA GLU A 342 -25.13 -11.31 -15.22
C GLU A 342 -26.17 -12.43 -15.35
N ALA A 343 -26.29 -13.29 -14.33
CA ALA A 343 -27.37 -14.25 -14.21
C ALA A 343 -28.77 -13.60 -14.08
N TYR A 344 -28.85 -12.33 -13.65
CA TYR A 344 -30.14 -11.65 -13.42
C TYR A 344 -30.62 -10.73 -14.56
N GLY A 345 -29.89 -10.58 -15.67
CA GLY A 345 -30.46 -9.80 -16.79
C GLY A 345 -29.68 -9.69 -18.09
N ARG A 346 -28.37 -9.94 -18.11
CA ARG A 346 -27.56 -10.00 -19.34
C ARG A 346 -26.37 -10.91 -19.09
N PRO A 347 -26.32 -12.13 -19.63
CA PRO A 347 -25.13 -12.95 -19.52
C PRO A 347 -23.95 -12.25 -20.21
N ALA A 348 -22.78 -12.12 -19.58
CA ALA A 348 -21.56 -12.26 -20.38
C ALA A 348 -21.66 -13.66 -20.96
N MET A 349 -21.99 -13.75 -22.24
CA MET A 349 -22.13 -15.03 -22.94
C MET A 349 -20.83 -15.88 -22.92
N PHE A 350 -19.75 -15.40 -22.32
CA PHE A 350 -18.41 -15.98 -22.31
C PHE A 350 -17.87 -16.40 -20.93
N GLN A 351 -18.56 -16.11 -19.81
CA GLN A 351 -18.21 -16.71 -18.52
C GLN A 351 -19.04 -17.99 -18.30
N THR A 352 -18.64 -19.08 -18.95
CA THR A 352 -19.18 -20.43 -18.70
C THR A 352 -18.68 -21.04 -17.39
N GLY A 353 -17.80 -20.35 -16.66
CA GLY A 353 -17.26 -20.78 -15.38
C GLY A 353 -16.80 -19.59 -14.55
N SER A 354 -16.80 -19.78 -13.23
CA SER A 354 -16.21 -18.84 -12.27
C SER A 354 -14.75 -19.24 -11.99
N LEU A 355 -13.89 -18.26 -11.75
CA LEU A 355 -12.55 -18.54 -11.23
C LEU A 355 -12.69 -18.93 -9.75
N LEU A 356 -12.47 -20.20 -9.44
CA LEU A 356 -12.44 -20.70 -8.05
C LEU A 356 -11.24 -20.15 -7.27
N ASP A 357 -10.17 -19.79 -7.98
CA ASP A 357 -8.93 -19.25 -7.41
C ASP A 357 -8.71 -17.82 -7.92
N PRO A 358 -8.74 -16.79 -7.05
CA PRO A 358 -8.51 -15.41 -7.44
C PRO A 358 -7.05 -15.07 -7.71
N ARG A 359 -6.09 -15.93 -7.36
CA ARG A 359 -4.65 -15.62 -7.45
C ARG A 359 -4.20 -15.07 -8.81
N PRO A 360 -4.68 -15.57 -9.96
CA PRO A 360 -4.34 -14.96 -11.26
C PRO A 360 -4.77 -13.48 -11.37
N LEU A 361 -5.94 -13.12 -10.84
CA LEU A 361 -6.44 -11.74 -10.85
C LEU A 361 -5.65 -10.84 -9.89
N LEU A 362 -5.31 -11.38 -8.71
CA LEU A 362 -4.47 -10.70 -7.71
C LEU A 362 -3.05 -10.50 -8.23
N GLY A 363 -2.47 -11.50 -8.90
CA GLY A 363 -1.17 -11.43 -9.53
C GLY A 363 -1.07 -10.37 -10.63
N LEU A 364 -2.19 -10.02 -11.27
CA LEU A 364 -2.31 -8.91 -12.23
C LEU A 364 -2.56 -7.55 -11.58
N GLY A 365 -2.74 -7.49 -10.25
CA GLY A 365 -3.03 -6.26 -9.51
C GLY A 365 -4.44 -5.71 -9.75
N LEU A 366 -5.39 -6.51 -10.26
CA LEU A 366 -6.74 -6.03 -10.61
C LEU A 366 -7.51 -5.43 -9.42
N VAL A 367 -7.14 -5.81 -8.21
CA VAL A 367 -7.65 -5.25 -6.96
C VAL A 367 -7.29 -3.77 -6.77
N PHE A 368 -6.17 -3.32 -7.33
CA PHE A 368 -5.68 -1.95 -7.19
C PHE A 368 -6.20 -1.01 -8.27
N TRP A 369 -6.51 -1.53 -9.46
CA TRP A 369 -6.77 -0.72 -10.65
C TRP A 369 -8.07 0.08 -10.59
N ASP A 370 -8.00 1.32 -11.07
CA ASP A 370 -9.17 2.18 -11.16
C ASP A 370 -10.01 1.86 -12.42
N ARG A 371 -11.22 2.44 -12.52
CA ARG A 371 -12.11 2.18 -13.66
C ARG A 371 -11.53 2.71 -14.98
N TRP A 372 -10.66 3.71 -14.93
CA TRP A 372 -10.01 4.25 -16.13
C TRP A 372 -9.02 3.24 -16.70
N ARG A 373 -8.17 2.64 -15.88
CA ARG A 373 -7.25 1.59 -16.34
C ARG A 373 -8.01 0.39 -16.87
N LEU A 374 -9.07 -0.04 -16.18
CA LEU A 374 -9.90 -1.14 -16.66
C LEU A 374 -10.60 -0.84 -17.98
N TYR A 375 -11.08 0.40 -18.18
CA TYR A 375 -11.65 0.85 -19.45
C TYR A 375 -10.62 0.74 -20.59
N ASN A 376 -9.40 1.19 -20.36
CA ASN A 376 -8.30 1.10 -21.34
C ASN A 376 -7.88 -0.34 -21.66
N LEU A 377 -8.10 -1.28 -20.72
CA LEU A 377 -7.90 -2.71 -20.91
C LEU A 377 -9.09 -3.40 -21.59
N GLY A 378 -10.18 -2.68 -21.87
CA GLY A 378 -11.42 -3.25 -22.43
C GLY A 378 -12.23 -4.06 -21.42
N LEU A 379 -11.91 -3.95 -20.12
CA LEU A 379 -12.54 -4.67 -19.01
C LEU A 379 -13.69 -3.89 -18.36
N TRP A 380 -13.86 -2.62 -18.73
CA TRP A 380 -14.93 -1.75 -18.24
C TRP A 380 -15.57 -0.98 -19.40
N SER A 381 -16.88 -0.82 -19.39
CA SER A 381 -17.63 0.01 -20.35
C SER A 381 -18.42 1.10 -19.62
N ARG A 382 -18.49 2.29 -20.22
CA ARG A 382 -19.29 3.40 -19.70
C ARG A 382 -20.79 3.19 -19.84
#